data_AF-A0A1E3BBB5-F1
#
_entry.id   AF-A0A1E3BBB5-F1
#
_cell.length_a   1.000
_cell.length_b   1.000
_cell.length_c   1.000
_cell.angle_alpha   90.00
_cell.angle_beta   90.00
_cell.angle_gamma   90.00
#
_symmetry.space_group_name_H-M   'P 1'
#
loop_
_entity.id
_entity.type
_entity.pdbx_description
1 polymer ?
#
loop_
_entity_poly.entity_id
_entity_poly.type
_entity_poly.pdbx_seq_one_letter_code
_entity_poly.pdbx_strand_id
1 'polypeptide(L)'
;MCIFCGGEITSLTASGKTNRKAISDLASKLTVLELTGASNKKEHKEPTTTTAKALRTLWAHALDTNEETISADNSFVQLGGSSIEAMKLVNLARNQNIGLSVADIFMHPQLDKMADASVHLKAQVFDNVPFSLVSSQGADLDDLIETAATQCYVGKSTIEDLYPCTAMQEGLMALSDSRDGAYIAHHTLPLGQNINLARFKQACQEVVTAHPILRTRFIYPEGSGALQAVL
;
A
#
# COMPACT_ATOMS: atom_id res chain seq x y z
N MET A 1 -4.00 36.73 -2.34
CA MET A 1 -4.68 35.44 -2.56
C MET A 1 -5.54 35.19 -1.32
N CYS A 2 -6.82 35.53 -1.39
CA CYS A 2 -7.74 35.58 -0.25
C CYS A 2 -8.32 34.18 0.03
N ILE A 3 -8.26 33.73 1.27
CA ILE A 3 -9.04 32.59 1.76
C ILE A 3 -10.37 33.18 2.26
N PHE A 4 -11.44 32.97 1.49
CA PHE A 4 -12.80 33.31 1.88
C PHE A 4 -13.31 32.24 2.85
N CYS A 5 -13.55 32.64 4.09
CA CYS A 5 -14.47 31.95 5.00
C CYS A 5 -15.64 32.91 5.23
N GLY A 6 -16.87 32.40 5.17
CA GLY A 6 -18.12 33.15 5.06
C GLY A 6 -18.14 34.58 5.63
N GLY A 7 -18.34 35.55 4.75
CA GLY A 7 -19.12 36.78 5.02
C GLY A 7 -18.55 37.87 5.92
N GLU A 8 -17.52 37.65 6.75
CA GLU A 8 -17.03 38.70 7.66
C GLU A 8 -15.51 38.93 7.56
N ILE A 9 -15.15 40.21 7.53
CA ILE A 9 -13.80 40.76 7.29
C ILE A 9 -12.82 40.17 8.32
N THR A 10 -11.80 39.44 7.86
CA THR A 10 -10.75 38.88 8.74
C THR A 10 -10.08 40.00 9.54
N SER A 11 -10.10 39.89 10.87
CA SER A 11 -9.54 40.91 11.76
C SER A 11 -8.01 40.99 11.63
N LEU A 12 -7.53 42.13 11.11
CA LEU A 12 -6.11 42.47 11.01
C LEU A 12 -5.68 43.28 12.24
N THR A 13 -4.41 43.15 12.60
CA THR A 13 -3.76 44.07 13.56
C THR A 13 -3.50 45.43 12.90
N ALA A 14 -3.21 46.47 13.69
CA ALA A 14 -2.88 47.81 13.19
C ALA A 14 -1.69 47.84 12.20
N SER A 15 -0.85 46.80 12.20
CA SER A 15 0.26 46.63 11.25
C SER A 15 -0.12 45.81 9.99
N GLY A 16 -1.40 45.55 9.74
CA GLY A 16 -1.88 44.76 8.59
C GLY A 16 -1.56 43.27 8.66
N LYS A 17 -1.08 42.76 9.81
CA LYS A 17 -0.80 41.33 10.01
C LYS A 17 -2.03 40.62 10.56
N THR A 18 -2.22 39.36 10.19
CA THR A 18 -3.27 38.48 10.71
C THR A 18 -3.26 38.46 12.24
N ASN A 19 -4.38 38.84 12.87
CA ASN A 19 -4.49 38.85 14.32
C ASN A 19 -4.76 37.44 14.85
N ARG A 20 -3.69 36.65 15.01
CA ARG A 20 -3.76 35.25 15.44
C ARG A 20 -4.49 35.08 16.78
N LYS A 21 -4.39 36.06 17.69
CA LYS A 21 -5.06 36.03 18.99
C LYS A 21 -6.58 36.20 18.84
N ALA A 22 -7.01 37.16 18.04
CA ALA A 22 -8.44 37.34 17.74
C ALA A 22 -9.04 36.12 17.02
N ILE A 23 -8.29 35.51 16.10
CA ILE A 23 -8.72 34.27 15.43
C ILE A 23 -8.81 33.10 16.41
N SER A 24 -7.82 32.94 17.30
CA SER A 24 -7.85 31.90 18.34
C SER A 24 -9.01 32.08 19.31
N ASP A 25 -9.31 33.32 19.71
CA ASP A 25 -10.44 33.62 20.60
C ASP A 25 -11.78 33.37 19.88
N LEU A 26 -11.91 33.70 18.59
CA LEU A 26 -13.10 33.39 17.80
C LEU A 26 -13.27 31.87 17.65
N ALA A 27 -12.19 31.17 17.31
CA ALA A 27 -12.18 29.71 17.17
C ALA A 27 -12.51 29.00 18.48
N SER A 28 -12.09 29.54 19.63
CA SER A 28 -12.41 28.99 20.95
C SER A 28 -13.89 29.09 21.33
N LYS A 29 -14.64 29.98 20.67
CA LYS A 29 -16.09 30.18 20.87
C LYS A 29 -16.94 29.36 19.90
N LEU A 30 -16.33 28.80 18.87
CA LEU A 30 -17.00 27.93 17.89
C LEU A 30 -16.95 26.50 18.39
N THR A 31 -18.06 25.79 18.27
CA THR A 31 -18.07 24.34 18.47
C THR A 31 -17.31 23.65 17.34
N VAL A 32 -16.80 22.43 17.61
CA VAL A 32 -16.11 21.62 16.58
C VAL A 32 -16.98 21.45 15.32
N LEU A 33 -18.30 21.41 15.48
CA LEU A 33 -19.29 21.36 14.40
C LEU A 33 -19.34 22.63 13.52
N GLU A 34 -19.12 23.80 14.10
CA GLU A 34 -19.12 25.07 13.37
C GLU A 34 -17.76 25.33 12.69
N LEU A 35 -16.67 24.83 13.29
CA LEU A 35 -15.31 24.91 12.74
C LEU A 35 -15.11 24.06 11.49
N THR A 36 -15.87 22.96 11.33
CA THR A 36 -15.80 22.08 10.16
C THR A 36 -16.72 22.50 9.00
N GLY A 37 -17.48 23.59 9.16
CA GLY A 37 -18.46 24.03 8.16
C GLY A 37 -19.67 23.09 8.03
N ALA A 38 -19.89 22.21 9.02
CA ALA A 38 -20.98 21.25 9.04
C ALA A 38 -22.32 21.89 9.48
N SER A 39 -22.77 22.93 8.77
CA SER A 39 -24.12 23.49 8.93
C SER A 39 -25.19 22.68 8.17
N ASN A 40 -24.84 21.53 7.61
CA ASN A 40 -25.77 20.51 7.16
C ASN A 40 -25.39 19.21 7.84
N LYS A 41 -26.07 18.83 8.92
CA LYS A 41 -26.16 17.41 9.29
C LYS A 41 -26.81 16.70 8.11
N LYS A 42 -26.01 16.21 7.16
CA LYS A 42 -26.49 15.23 6.19
C LYS A 42 -27.09 14.09 7.01
N GLU A 43 -28.33 13.73 6.71
CA GLU A 43 -28.94 12.56 7.32
C GLU A 43 -28.03 11.35 7.11
N HIS A 44 -27.81 10.60 8.18
CA HIS A 44 -27.05 9.36 8.13
C HIS A 44 -27.82 8.36 7.26
N LYS A 45 -27.28 8.03 6.09
CA LYS A 45 -27.93 7.15 5.13
C LYS A 45 -27.40 5.74 5.29
N GLU A 46 -28.30 4.79 5.54
CA GLU A 46 -27.94 3.38 5.65
C GLU A 46 -27.67 2.76 4.27
N PRO A 47 -26.61 1.94 4.10
CA PRO A 47 -26.33 1.24 2.84
C PRO A 47 -27.41 0.19 2.57
N THR A 48 -27.91 0.16 1.33
CA THR A 48 -29.04 -0.70 0.95
C THR A 48 -28.61 -2.03 0.35
N THR A 49 -27.48 -2.07 -0.35
CA THR A 49 -26.98 -3.28 -1.02
C THR A 49 -26.18 -4.14 -0.05
N THR A 50 -26.16 -5.46 -0.30
CA THR A 50 -25.35 -6.42 0.47
C THR A 50 -23.86 -6.09 0.37
N THR A 51 -23.39 -5.72 -0.82
CA THR A 51 -22.00 -5.29 -1.07
C THR A 51 -21.65 -4.02 -0.32
N ALA A 52 -22.53 -3.01 -0.31
CA ALA A 52 -22.28 -1.76 0.43
C ALA A 52 -22.23 -1.99 1.95
N LYS A 53 -23.09 -2.87 2.48
CA LYS A 53 -23.04 -3.28 3.90
C LYS A 53 -21.73 -4.00 4.23
N ALA A 54 -21.31 -4.95 3.41
CA ALA A 54 -20.03 -5.63 3.59
C ALA A 54 -18.86 -4.63 3.53
N LEU A 55 -18.86 -3.74 2.54
CA LEU A 55 -17.83 -2.70 2.41
C LEU A 55 -17.81 -1.73 3.60
N ARG A 56 -18.96 -1.42 4.21
CA ARG A 56 -19.04 -0.59 5.43
C ARG A 56 -18.23 -1.21 6.57
N THR A 57 -18.44 -2.50 6.83
CA THR A 57 -17.67 -3.26 7.84
C THR A 57 -16.18 -3.26 7.49
N LEU A 58 -15.84 -3.46 6.21
CA LEU A 58 -14.44 -3.46 5.78
C LEU A 58 -13.77 -2.08 5.89
N TRP A 59 -14.51 -1.00 5.62
CA TRP A 59 -14.03 0.37 5.83
C TRP A 59 -13.75 0.64 7.31
N ALA A 60 -14.66 0.22 8.19
CA ALA A 60 -14.48 0.37 9.64
C ALA A 60 -13.15 -0.25 10.11
N HIS A 61 -12.84 -1.46 9.62
CA HIS A 61 -11.57 -2.12 9.90
C HIS A 61 -10.36 -1.44 9.23
N ALA A 62 -10.49 -1.00 7.98
CA ALA A 62 -9.37 -0.39 7.25
C ALA A 62 -8.99 0.99 7.82
N LEU A 63 -9.99 1.77 8.23
CA LEU A 63 -9.85 3.15 8.73
C LEU A 63 -9.75 3.24 10.26
N ASP A 64 -9.86 2.12 10.97
CA ASP A 64 -9.90 2.07 12.45
C ASP A 64 -10.97 3.00 13.05
N THR A 65 -12.19 2.91 12.52
CA THR A 65 -13.34 3.70 12.97
C THR A 65 -14.55 2.81 13.27
N ASN A 66 -15.53 3.34 13.98
CA ASN A 66 -16.78 2.62 14.26
C ASN A 66 -17.64 2.51 12.99
N GLU A 67 -18.06 1.30 12.64
CA GLU A 67 -18.93 1.01 11.50
C GLU A 67 -20.20 1.88 11.49
N GLU A 68 -20.81 2.09 12.66
CA GLU A 68 -22.06 2.85 12.80
C GLU A 68 -21.92 4.30 12.32
N THR A 69 -20.71 4.87 12.36
CA THR A 69 -20.44 6.25 11.94
C THR A 69 -20.33 6.43 10.43
N ILE A 70 -20.21 5.34 9.67
CA ILE A 70 -20.02 5.37 8.22
C ILE A 70 -21.39 5.38 7.53
N SER A 71 -21.72 6.50 6.90
CA SER A 71 -22.91 6.64 6.04
C SER A 71 -22.62 6.16 4.62
N ALA A 72 -23.65 5.68 3.93
CA ALA A 72 -23.63 5.23 2.53
C ALA A 72 -23.12 6.30 1.54
N ASP A 73 -23.24 7.57 1.90
CA ASP A 73 -22.76 8.71 1.12
C ASP A 73 -21.42 9.31 1.59
N ASN A 74 -20.77 8.69 2.56
CA ASN A 74 -19.44 9.11 2.99
C ASN A 74 -18.38 8.76 1.96
N SER A 75 -17.39 9.65 1.86
CA SER A 75 -16.21 9.47 1.04
C SER A 75 -15.07 8.86 1.86
N PHE A 76 -14.46 7.79 1.34
CA PHE A 76 -13.34 7.08 1.94
C PHE A 76 -12.18 8.02 2.28
N VAL A 77 -11.87 8.93 1.37
CA VAL A 77 -10.76 9.89 1.51
C VAL A 77 -11.09 10.96 2.55
N GLN A 78 -12.35 11.40 2.63
CA GLN A 78 -12.77 12.40 3.63
C GLN A 78 -12.77 11.83 5.05
N LEU A 79 -12.94 10.51 5.20
CA LEU A 79 -12.82 9.79 6.47
C LEU A 79 -11.35 9.45 6.82
N GLY A 80 -10.37 9.97 6.08
CA GLY A 80 -8.95 9.79 6.36
C GLY A 80 -8.27 8.65 5.60
N GLY A 81 -8.95 8.01 4.66
CA GLY A 81 -8.37 6.95 3.84
C GLY A 81 -7.24 7.45 2.93
N SER A 82 -6.07 6.83 3.04
CA SER A 82 -4.92 7.04 2.15
C SER A 82 -4.70 5.84 1.23
N SER A 83 -3.59 5.82 0.47
CA SER A 83 -3.20 4.66 -0.32
C SER A 83 -2.93 3.42 0.54
N ILE A 84 -2.45 3.58 1.77
CA ILE A 84 -2.19 2.47 2.70
C ILE A 84 -3.52 1.84 3.12
N GLU A 85 -4.49 2.66 3.54
CA GLU A 85 -5.84 2.19 3.93
C GLU A 85 -6.59 1.63 2.72
N ALA A 86 -6.42 2.20 1.54
CA ALA A 86 -6.98 1.66 0.31
C ALA A 86 -6.40 0.27 0.00
N MET A 87 -5.08 0.07 0.13
CA MET A 87 -4.46 -1.24 -0.05
C MET A 87 -4.95 -2.27 0.98
N LYS A 88 -5.09 -1.87 2.25
CA LYS A 88 -5.70 -2.70 3.30
C LYS A 88 -7.13 -3.09 2.91
N LEU A 89 -7.95 -2.12 2.50
CA LEU A 89 -9.33 -2.33 2.09
C LEU A 89 -9.43 -3.30 0.90
N VAL A 90 -8.59 -3.15 -0.13
CA VAL A 90 -8.54 -4.06 -1.28
C VAL A 90 -8.28 -5.51 -0.84
N ASN A 91 -7.33 -5.73 0.07
CA ASN A 91 -7.02 -7.06 0.58
C ASN A 91 -8.17 -7.64 1.42
N LEU A 92 -8.77 -6.84 2.29
CA LEU A 92 -9.92 -7.25 3.09
C LEU A 92 -11.14 -7.59 2.21
N ALA A 93 -11.40 -6.77 1.19
CA ALA A 93 -12.47 -6.98 0.22
C ALA A 93 -12.26 -8.25 -0.60
N ARG A 94 -11.01 -8.51 -1.03
CA ARG A 94 -10.65 -9.72 -1.77
C ARG A 94 -10.96 -11.00 -0.98
N ASN A 95 -10.71 -11.00 0.33
CA ASN A 95 -11.03 -12.13 1.21
C ASN A 95 -12.55 -12.40 1.33
N GLN A 96 -13.38 -11.42 0.97
CA GLN A 96 -14.84 -11.55 0.87
C GLN A 96 -15.33 -11.69 -0.58
N ASN A 97 -14.43 -12.02 -1.53
CA ASN A 97 -14.71 -12.12 -2.96
C ASN A 97 -15.19 -10.80 -3.61
N ILE A 98 -14.87 -9.65 -3.02
CA ILE A 98 -15.16 -8.33 -3.57
C ILE A 98 -13.90 -7.81 -4.27
N GLY A 99 -14.00 -7.59 -5.58
CA GLY A 99 -12.96 -7.08 -6.44
C GLY A 99 -12.97 -5.57 -6.47
N LEU A 100 -11.91 -4.97 -5.94
CA LEU A 100 -11.64 -3.55 -5.94
C LEU A 100 -10.15 -3.34 -6.25
N SER A 101 -9.83 -2.32 -7.03
CA SER A 101 -8.48 -1.79 -7.14
C SER A 101 -8.35 -0.50 -6.33
N VAL A 102 -7.11 -0.11 -6.04
CA VAL A 102 -6.83 1.21 -5.44
C VAL A 102 -7.35 2.33 -6.35
N ALA A 103 -7.26 2.16 -7.67
CA ALA A 103 -7.81 3.12 -8.62
C ALA A 103 -9.34 3.25 -8.49
N ASP A 104 -10.07 2.14 -8.38
CA ASP A 104 -11.53 2.15 -8.20
C ASP A 104 -11.92 2.91 -6.93
N ILE A 105 -11.16 2.74 -5.84
CA ILE A 105 -11.40 3.42 -4.57
C ILE A 105 -11.31 4.95 -4.73
N PHE A 106 -10.29 5.44 -5.44
CA PHE A 106 -10.12 6.89 -5.63
C PHE A 106 -11.04 7.47 -6.72
N MET A 107 -11.43 6.66 -7.72
CA MET A 107 -12.40 7.05 -8.75
C MET A 107 -13.84 7.07 -8.23
N HIS A 108 -14.16 6.18 -7.28
CA HIS A 108 -15.48 6.03 -6.68
C HIS A 108 -15.39 6.06 -5.15
N PRO A 109 -14.97 7.18 -4.54
CA PRO A 109 -14.64 7.20 -3.11
C PRO A 109 -15.85 7.13 -2.20
N GLN A 110 -17.07 7.31 -2.71
CA GLN A 110 -18.29 7.22 -1.91
C GLN A 110 -18.70 5.75 -1.70
N LEU A 111 -19.07 5.35 -0.48
CA LEU A 111 -19.35 3.94 -0.13
C LEU A 111 -20.32 3.23 -1.10
N ASP A 112 -21.50 3.79 -1.35
CA ASP A 112 -22.46 3.21 -2.31
C ASP A 112 -21.88 3.11 -3.73
N LYS A 113 -21.13 4.13 -4.17
CA LYS A 113 -20.53 4.17 -5.52
C LYS A 113 -19.37 3.20 -5.66
N MET A 114 -18.60 3.01 -4.60
CA MET A 114 -17.56 2.00 -4.52
C MET A 114 -18.16 0.60 -4.59
N ALA A 115 -19.29 0.37 -3.92
CA ALA A 115 -20.02 -0.88 -3.99
C ALA A 115 -20.54 -1.15 -5.41
N ASP A 116 -21.15 -0.15 -6.06
CA ASP A 116 -21.64 -0.24 -7.44
C ASP A 116 -20.50 -0.53 -8.44
N ALA A 117 -19.31 0.03 -8.22
CA ALA A 117 -18.14 -0.17 -9.08
C ALA A 117 -17.39 -1.47 -8.81
N SER A 118 -17.64 -2.12 -7.67
CA SER A 118 -16.96 -3.37 -7.31
C SER A 118 -17.47 -4.55 -8.14
N VAL A 119 -16.61 -5.55 -8.34
CA VAL A 119 -16.96 -6.77 -9.07
C VAL A 119 -16.93 -7.98 -8.14
N HIS A 120 -17.77 -8.98 -8.40
CA HIS A 120 -17.65 -10.24 -7.68
C HIS A 120 -16.48 -11.05 -8.26
N LEU A 121 -15.45 -11.29 -7.45
CA LEU A 121 -14.33 -12.13 -7.85
C LEU A 121 -14.80 -13.59 -7.88
N LYS A 122 -14.48 -14.29 -8.96
CA LYS A 122 -14.48 -15.75 -8.91
C LYS A 122 -13.28 -16.17 -8.08
N ALA A 123 -13.46 -17.13 -7.18
CA ALA A 123 -12.34 -17.72 -6.44
C ALA A 123 -11.34 -18.28 -7.47
N GLN A 124 -10.25 -17.55 -7.69
CA GLN A 124 -9.10 -18.05 -8.42
C GLN A 124 -8.16 -18.62 -7.36
N VAL A 125 -8.11 -19.94 -7.31
CA VAL A 125 -7.08 -20.64 -6.56
C VAL A 125 -5.82 -20.56 -7.40
N PHE A 126 -4.88 -19.73 -6.97
CA PHE A 126 -3.53 -19.78 -7.49
C PHE A 126 -2.81 -20.85 -6.68
N ASP A 127 -2.60 -22.01 -7.29
CA ASP A 127 -1.71 -23.00 -6.70
C ASP A 127 -0.29 -22.42 -6.80
N ASN A 128 0.34 -22.18 -5.65
CA ASN A 128 1.73 -21.77 -5.56
C ASN A 128 2.63 -22.98 -5.82
N VAL A 129 2.64 -23.45 -7.07
CA VAL A 129 3.51 -24.51 -7.54
C VAL A 129 4.85 -23.89 -7.93
N PRO A 130 5.98 -24.32 -7.34
CA PRO A 130 7.29 -23.85 -7.71
C PRO A 130 7.52 -23.96 -9.22
N PHE A 131 8.19 -22.96 -9.79
CA PHE A 131 8.60 -22.85 -11.19
C PHE A 131 7.47 -22.73 -12.22
N SER A 132 6.21 -22.69 -11.79
CA SER A 132 5.04 -22.65 -12.69
C SER A 132 5.04 -21.48 -13.70
N LEU A 133 5.63 -20.33 -13.34
CA LEU A 133 5.70 -19.15 -14.22
C LEU A 133 6.78 -19.22 -15.30
N VAL A 134 7.81 -20.06 -15.10
CA VAL A 134 8.87 -20.27 -16.10
C VAL A 134 8.60 -21.50 -16.95
N SER A 135 8.04 -22.56 -16.36
CA SER A 135 7.67 -23.79 -17.10
C SER A 135 6.55 -23.53 -18.13
N SER A 136 5.65 -22.59 -17.85
CA SER A 136 4.59 -22.19 -18.78
C SER A 136 5.09 -21.47 -20.04
N GLN A 137 6.36 -21.03 -20.06
CA GLN A 137 6.98 -20.37 -21.21
C GLN A 137 7.73 -21.34 -22.13
N GLY A 138 7.68 -22.65 -21.85
CA GLY A 138 8.31 -23.68 -22.69
C GLY A 138 9.83 -23.78 -22.55
N ALA A 139 10.43 -23.14 -21.54
CA ALA A 139 11.85 -23.25 -21.24
C ALA A 139 12.18 -24.59 -20.56
N ASP A 140 13.39 -25.10 -20.81
CA ASP A 140 13.91 -26.27 -20.12
C ASP A 140 14.22 -25.91 -18.66
N LEU A 141 13.42 -26.45 -17.74
CA LEU A 141 13.51 -26.10 -16.33
C LEU A 141 14.83 -26.56 -15.70
N ASP A 142 15.36 -27.72 -16.10
CA ASP A 142 16.59 -28.25 -15.52
C ASP A 142 17.80 -27.39 -15.92
N ASP A 143 17.81 -26.92 -17.16
CA ASP A 143 18.83 -25.98 -17.68
C ASP A 143 18.73 -24.60 -17.00
N LEU A 144 17.51 -24.10 -16.79
CA LEU A 144 17.29 -22.84 -16.05
C LEU A 144 17.77 -22.93 -14.60
N ILE A 145 17.46 -24.04 -13.90
CA ILE A 145 17.92 -24.26 -12.53
C ILE A 145 19.45 -24.39 -12.48
N GLU A 146 20.06 -25.05 -13.46
CA GLU A 146 21.52 -25.14 -13.58
C GLU A 146 22.18 -23.79 -13.80
N THR A 147 21.62 -22.99 -14.70
CA THR A 147 22.05 -21.62 -14.97
C THR A 147 21.91 -20.75 -13.73
N ALA A 148 20.76 -20.83 -13.04
CA ALA A 148 20.50 -20.11 -11.81
C ALA A 148 21.51 -20.46 -10.71
N ALA A 149 21.74 -21.76 -10.48
CA ALA A 149 22.69 -22.25 -9.50
C ALA A 149 24.12 -21.75 -9.78
N THR A 150 24.52 -21.77 -11.07
CA THR A 150 25.84 -21.29 -11.51
C THR A 150 26.00 -19.80 -11.29
N GLN A 151 25.07 -18.96 -11.77
CA GLN A 151 25.15 -17.50 -11.63
C GLN A 151 25.00 -17.04 -10.17
N CYS A 152 24.27 -17.81 -9.35
CA CYS A 152 24.11 -17.54 -7.92
C CYS A 152 25.22 -18.15 -7.06
N TYR A 153 26.16 -18.94 -7.61
CA TYR A 153 27.21 -19.63 -6.85
C TYR A 153 26.65 -20.50 -5.70
N VAL A 154 25.59 -21.26 -5.97
CA VAL A 154 24.92 -22.16 -5.01
C VAL A 154 24.67 -23.54 -5.63
N GLY A 155 24.24 -24.50 -4.82
CA GLY A 155 23.79 -25.80 -5.33
C GLY A 155 22.39 -25.71 -5.94
N LYS A 156 22.08 -26.58 -6.92
CA LYS A 156 20.73 -26.66 -7.54
C LYS A 156 19.62 -26.83 -6.49
N SER A 157 19.86 -27.59 -5.43
CA SER A 157 18.92 -27.83 -4.34
C SER A 157 18.60 -26.60 -3.50
N THR A 158 19.37 -25.52 -3.63
CA THR A 158 19.12 -24.24 -2.97
C THR A 158 18.14 -23.38 -3.78
N ILE A 159 17.93 -23.65 -5.07
CA ILE A 159 16.96 -22.89 -5.86
C ILE A 159 15.55 -23.32 -5.46
N GLU A 160 14.83 -22.45 -4.77
CA GLU A 160 13.45 -22.69 -4.34
C GLU A 160 12.45 -22.40 -5.46
N ASP A 161 12.68 -21.35 -6.26
CA ASP A 161 11.77 -20.92 -7.33
C ASP A 161 12.46 -19.97 -8.33
N LEU A 162 11.84 -19.78 -9.51
CA LEU A 162 12.24 -18.84 -10.55
C LEU A 162 11.04 -18.01 -11.03
N TYR A 163 11.20 -16.69 -11.05
CA TYR A 163 10.18 -15.77 -11.55
C TYR A 163 10.73 -14.87 -12.65
N PRO A 164 9.95 -14.56 -13.71
CA PRO A 164 10.31 -13.48 -14.63
C PRO A 164 10.47 -12.15 -13.90
N CYS A 165 11.44 -11.33 -14.31
CA CYS A 165 11.54 -9.96 -13.84
C CYS A 165 10.43 -9.10 -14.44
N THR A 166 9.99 -8.10 -13.67
CA THR A 166 9.17 -7.02 -14.20
C THR A 166 10.04 -6.01 -14.96
N ALA A 167 9.46 -5.30 -15.93
CA ALA A 167 10.17 -4.24 -16.66
C ALA A 167 10.74 -3.15 -15.72
N MET A 168 10.08 -2.90 -14.59
CA MET A 168 10.59 -1.98 -13.57
C MET A 168 11.85 -2.53 -12.90
N GLN A 169 11.89 -3.81 -12.54
CA GLN A 169 13.07 -4.43 -11.95
C GLN A 169 14.25 -4.40 -12.93
N GLU A 170 14.02 -4.77 -14.20
CA GLU A 170 15.05 -4.70 -15.24
C GLU A 170 15.60 -3.27 -15.41
N GLY A 171 14.71 -2.27 -15.46
CA GLY A 171 15.11 -0.87 -15.54
C GLY A 171 15.91 -0.40 -14.32
N LEU A 172 15.50 -0.79 -13.11
CA LEU A 172 16.21 -0.43 -11.88
C LEU A 172 17.60 -1.08 -11.81
N MET A 173 17.75 -2.33 -12.24
CA MET A 173 19.05 -3.01 -12.30
C MET A 173 20.00 -2.30 -13.28
N ALA A 174 19.54 -2.01 -14.49
CA ALA A 174 20.35 -1.28 -15.48
C ALA A 174 20.81 0.10 -14.97
N LEU A 175 19.97 0.77 -14.17
CA LEU A 175 20.34 2.05 -13.56
C LEU A 175 21.32 1.88 -12.38
N SER A 176 21.22 0.80 -11.61
CA SER A 176 22.17 0.47 -10.55
C SER A 176 23.56 0.17 -11.11
N ASP A 177 23.65 -0.53 -12.25
CA ASP A 177 24.94 -0.86 -12.89
C ASP A 177 25.60 0.36 -13.56
N SER A 178 24.80 1.31 -14.05
CA SER A 178 25.32 2.49 -14.74
C SER A 178 25.71 3.64 -13.81
N ARG A 179 25.29 3.61 -12.54
CA ARG A 179 25.55 4.68 -11.56
C ARG A 179 25.84 4.07 -10.19
N ASP A 180 27.11 4.13 -9.79
CA ASP A 180 27.56 3.69 -8.47
C ASP A 180 26.69 4.29 -7.34
N GLY A 181 26.08 3.41 -6.55
CA GLY A 181 25.23 3.79 -5.41
C GLY A 181 23.79 4.17 -5.75
N ALA A 182 23.41 4.27 -7.02
CA ALA A 182 22.01 4.49 -7.39
C ALA A 182 21.18 3.27 -7.00
N TYR A 183 19.97 3.51 -6.47
CA TYR A 183 19.04 2.46 -6.03
C TYR A 183 19.58 1.50 -4.94
N ILE A 184 20.65 1.91 -4.25
CA ILE A 184 21.11 1.25 -3.01
C ILE A 184 20.47 1.97 -1.81
N ALA A 185 19.60 1.25 -1.10
CA ALA A 185 19.02 1.74 0.15
C ALA A 185 20.02 1.58 1.30
N HIS A 186 20.67 2.67 1.71
CA HIS A 186 21.53 2.69 2.90
C HIS A 186 20.78 3.27 4.10
N HIS A 187 20.53 2.44 5.10
CA HIS A 187 19.92 2.84 6.36
C HIS A 187 20.91 2.66 7.51
N THR A 188 21.28 3.76 8.16
CA THR A 188 22.12 3.73 9.36
C THR A 188 21.24 3.86 10.60
N LEU A 189 21.25 2.84 11.45
CA LEU A 189 20.49 2.80 12.69
C LEU A 189 21.45 2.85 13.89
N PRO A 190 21.41 3.90 14.73
CA PRO A 190 22.20 3.93 15.95
C PRO A 190 21.68 2.86 16.91
N LEU A 191 22.57 1.98 17.36
CA LEU A 191 22.23 0.94 18.32
C LEU A 191 22.48 1.44 19.76
N GLY A 192 21.61 1.05 20.69
CA GLY A 192 21.78 1.37 22.11
C GLY A 192 23.02 0.68 22.70
N GLN A 193 23.64 1.31 23.70
CA GLN A 193 24.89 0.83 24.31
C GLN A 193 24.79 -0.59 24.91
N ASN A 194 23.60 -1.00 25.33
CA ASN A 194 23.35 -2.31 25.98
C ASN A 194 22.74 -3.35 25.03
N ILE A 195 22.82 -3.13 23.71
CA ILE A 195 22.26 -4.11 22.76
C ILE A 195 23.08 -5.41 22.79
N ASN A 196 22.38 -6.54 22.82
CA ASN A 196 23.03 -7.83 22.55
C ASN A 196 23.20 -7.99 21.04
N LEU A 197 24.42 -7.75 20.55
CA LEU A 197 24.73 -7.79 19.12
C LEU A 197 24.52 -9.18 18.51
N ALA A 198 24.77 -10.26 19.25
CA ALA A 198 24.56 -11.62 18.76
C ALA A 198 23.06 -11.89 18.50
N ARG A 199 22.21 -11.51 19.45
CA ARG A 199 20.75 -11.61 19.30
C ARG A 199 20.24 -10.73 18.16
N PHE A 200 20.77 -9.52 18.01
CA PHE A 200 20.40 -8.64 16.90
C PHE A 200 20.73 -9.26 15.54
N LYS A 201 21.95 -9.79 15.36
CA LYS A 201 22.34 -10.50 14.13
C LYS A 201 21.47 -11.72 13.85
N GLN A 202 21.15 -12.49 14.89
CA GLN A 202 20.25 -13.64 14.76
C GLN A 202 18.86 -13.20 14.29
N ALA A 203 18.29 -12.16 14.88
CA ALA A 203 16.99 -11.63 14.45
C ALA A 203 17.02 -11.16 12.99
N CYS A 204 18.09 -10.50 12.55
CA CYS A 204 18.25 -10.15 11.13
C CYS A 204 18.29 -11.39 10.23
N GLN A 205 18.99 -12.44 10.64
CA GLN A 205 19.05 -13.69 9.88
C GLN A 205 17.69 -14.39 9.80
N GLU A 206 16.93 -14.40 10.90
CA GLU A 206 15.57 -14.95 10.94
C GLU A 206 14.65 -14.20 9.96
N VAL A 207 14.75 -12.88 9.87
CA VAL A 207 14.02 -12.05 8.89
C VAL A 207 14.43 -12.41 7.46
N VAL A 208 15.73 -12.55 7.17
CA VAL A 208 16.20 -12.97 5.83
C VAL A 208 15.66 -14.35 5.46
N THR A 209 15.71 -15.31 6.39
CA THR A 209 15.19 -16.67 6.16
C THR A 209 13.68 -16.67 5.92
N ALA A 210 12.92 -15.88 6.68
CA ALA A 210 11.46 -15.84 6.59
C ALA A 210 10.92 -15.14 5.33
N HIS A 211 11.71 -14.30 4.66
CA HIS A 211 11.26 -13.47 3.54
C HIS A 211 12.03 -13.78 2.24
N PRO A 212 11.43 -14.53 1.29
CA PRO A 212 12.06 -14.91 0.04
C PRO A 212 12.73 -13.77 -0.73
N ILE A 213 12.11 -12.58 -0.73
CA ILE A 213 12.62 -11.39 -1.43
C ILE A 213 14.01 -10.96 -0.95
N LEU A 214 14.37 -11.23 0.31
CA LEU A 214 15.69 -10.92 0.87
C LEU A 214 16.75 -11.97 0.51
N ARG A 215 16.31 -13.10 -0.04
CA ARG A 215 17.14 -14.22 -0.52
C ARG A 215 17.21 -14.27 -2.04
N THR A 216 16.42 -13.45 -2.73
CA THR A 216 16.33 -13.43 -4.17
C THR A 216 17.57 -12.81 -4.82
N ARG A 217 18.04 -13.43 -5.90
CA ARG A 217 19.08 -12.88 -6.77
C ARG A 217 18.57 -12.78 -8.20
N PHE A 218 19.10 -11.82 -8.95
CA PHE A 218 18.79 -11.66 -10.36
C PHE A 218 19.79 -12.43 -11.23
N ILE A 219 19.28 -13.13 -12.23
CA ILE A 219 20.07 -13.91 -13.19
C ILE A 219 19.66 -13.58 -14.63
N TYR A 220 20.56 -13.83 -15.57
CA TYR A 220 20.37 -13.58 -16.99
C TYR A 220 20.70 -14.84 -17.79
N PRO A 221 19.76 -15.80 -17.92
CA PRO A 221 19.96 -16.98 -18.76
C PRO A 221 20.03 -16.59 -20.24
N GLU A 222 20.87 -17.28 -21.02
CA GLU A 222 20.94 -17.03 -22.47
C GLU A 222 19.60 -17.35 -23.14
N GLY A 223 19.16 -16.48 -24.06
CA GLY A 223 17.91 -16.68 -24.80
C GLY A 223 16.61 -16.46 -24.00
N SER A 224 16.70 -16.04 -22.73
CA SER A 224 15.57 -15.70 -21.88
C SER A 224 15.65 -14.26 -21.36
N GLY A 225 14.52 -13.72 -20.87
CA GLY A 225 14.51 -12.47 -20.10
C GLY A 225 15.18 -12.63 -18.73
N ALA A 226 15.39 -11.52 -18.02
CA ALA A 226 15.97 -11.58 -16.68
C ALA A 226 15.04 -12.34 -15.72
N LEU A 227 15.60 -13.17 -14.86
CA LEU A 227 14.84 -13.94 -13.86
C LEU A 227 15.27 -13.59 -12.44
N GLN A 228 14.34 -13.78 -11.51
CA GLN A 228 14.52 -13.75 -10.07
C GLN A 228 14.66 -15.18 -9.57
N ALA A 229 15.85 -15.55 -9.09
CA ALA A 229 16.12 -16.83 -8.43
C ALA A 229 15.94 -16.69 -6.91
N VAL A 230 14.99 -17.44 -6.36
CA VAL A 230 14.77 -17.51 -4.92
C VAL A 230 15.65 -18.63 -4.34
N LEU A 231 16.42 -18.32 -3.28
CA LEU A 231 17.44 -19.19 -2.69
C LEU A 231 17.11 -19.67 -1.28
#